data_AF-A0A8T7H9K2-F1
#
_entry.id   AF-A0A8T7H9K2-F1
#
_cell.length_a   1.000
_cell.length_b   1.000
_cell.length_c   1.000
_cell.angle_alpha   90.00
_cell.angle_beta   90.00
_cell.angle_gamma   90.00
#
_symmetry.space_group_name_H-M   'P 1'
#
loop_
_entity.id
_entity.type
_entity.pdbx_description
1 polymer ?
#
loop_
_entity_poly.entity_id
_entity_poly.type
_entity_poly.pdbx_seq_one_letter_code
_entity_poly.pdbx_strand_id
1 'polypeptide(L)'
;MEIGVTLIQNFAIALALGLLIGLEREYARYQKRGHDYGGIRTYPLIALFGALAAFISDLYSPFVLLGGILMIGVLIIVAYFQMSATERKFTGVTSEVAGFLTFFIGILAYYGEFTLAIVLAVVITILLYLRSFLHHFAEKLNPGEMSDTLKFAVVAFVILPFLPDRGFGPHGIFNPYVTWLMVVFISGIGFVGYIFMKWFGEKGVMLAGILGGLISSTATTSSFALRSKKENKNYLPLVMGVVLANGIMFMRILIEVFVINQELFWYVLIPMSVLAVIT
;
A
#
# COMPACT_ATOMS: atom_id res chain seq x y z
N MET A 1 15.31 35.46 23.07
CA MET A 1 14.28 34.59 23.67
C MET A 1 13.68 33.64 22.62
N GLU A 2 13.55 34.06 21.36
CA GLU A 2 12.97 33.25 20.26
C GLU A 2 13.76 31.97 19.93
N ILE A 3 15.10 31.99 20.00
CA ILE A 3 15.97 30.83 19.71
C ILE A 3 15.70 29.66 20.69
N GLY A 4 15.36 29.95 21.95
CA GLY A 4 15.06 28.91 22.94
C GLY A 4 13.72 28.22 22.67
N VAL A 5 12.73 28.98 22.17
CA VAL A 5 11.38 28.45 21.90
C VAL A 5 11.40 27.54 20.67
N THR A 6 12.10 27.94 19.61
CA THR A 6 12.26 27.11 18.41
C THR A 6 13.02 25.82 18.71
N LEU A 7 14.08 25.87 19.52
CA LEU A 7 14.82 24.67 19.91
C LEU A 7 13.94 23.70 20.70
N ILE A 8 13.20 24.18 21.70
CA ILE A 8 12.27 23.34 22.48
C ILE A 8 11.20 22.74 21.56
N GLN A 9 10.67 23.52 20.60
CA GLN A 9 9.72 23.03 19.62
C GLN A 9 10.29 21.91 18.75
N ASN A 10 11.54 22.04 18.27
CA ASN A 10 12.18 21.03 17.42
C ASN A 10 12.35 19.70 18.15
N PHE A 11 12.81 19.75 19.41
CA PHE A 11 12.95 18.56 20.26
C PHE A 11 11.58 17.97 20.64
N ALA A 12 10.58 18.80 20.89
CA ALA A 12 9.21 18.34 21.15
C ALA A 12 8.60 17.63 19.94
N ILE A 13 8.83 18.14 18.72
CA ILE A 13 8.41 17.49 17.47
C ILE A 13 9.15 16.17 17.27
N ALA A 14 10.48 16.14 17.44
CA ALA A 14 11.24 14.90 17.36
C ALA A 14 10.70 13.82 18.32
N LEU A 15 10.41 14.22 19.57
CA LEU A 15 9.81 13.35 20.57
C LEU A 15 8.41 12.86 20.14
N ALA A 16 7.55 13.76 19.66
CA ALA A 16 6.20 13.42 19.23
C ALA A 16 6.19 12.45 18.03
N LEU A 17 7.07 12.66 17.05
CA LEU A 17 7.22 11.76 15.89
C LEU A 17 7.78 10.40 16.30
N GLY A 18 8.75 10.37 17.21
CA GLY A 18 9.24 9.13 17.79
C GLY A 18 8.18 8.39 18.62
N LEU A 19 7.28 9.11 19.29
CA LEU A 19 6.14 8.52 20.02
C LEU A 19 5.14 7.88 19.07
N LEU A 20 4.84 8.52 17.94
CA LEU A 20 3.94 7.98 16.91
C LEU A 20 4.43 6.60 16.43
N ILE A 21 5.71 6.49 16.08
CA ILE A 21 6.32 5.23 15.64
C ILE A 21 6.38 4.24 16.82
N GLY A 22 6.76 4.71 18.00
CA GLY A 22 6.87 3.87 19.21
C GLY A 22 5.54 3.25 19.64
N LEU A 23 4.43 3.97 19.47
CA LEU A 23 3.09 3.50 19.78
C LEU A 23 2.66 2.35 18.86
N GLU A 24 2.88 2.48 17.55
CA GLU A 24 2.59 1.41 16.60
C GLU A 24 3.44 0.17 16.91
N ARG A 25 4.73 0.36 17.23
CA ARG A 25 5.64 -0.73 17.58
C ARG A 25 5.22 -1.44 18.86
N GLU A 26 4.76 -0.71 19.87
CA GLU A 26 4.21 -1.31 21.08
C GLU A 26 2.89 -2.05 20.81
N TYR A 27 2.01 -1.47 19.99
CA TYR A 27 0.77 -2.12 19.57
C TYR A 27 1.02 -3.45 18.82
N ALA A 28 1.98 -3.46 17.89
CA ALA A 28 2.38 -4.65 17.14
C ALA A 28 2.92 -5.75 18.08
N ARG A 29 3.73 -5.35 19.08
CA ARG A 29 4.26 -6.25 20.12
C ARG A 29 3.13 -6.92 20.92
N TYR A 30 2.13 -6.15 21.34
CA TYR A 30 0.98 -6.67 22.09
C TYR A 30 0.15 -7.67 21.28
N GLN A 31 -0.11 -7.41 19.99
CA GLN A 31 -0.90 -8.31 19.15
C GLN A 31 -0.23 -9.66 18.93
N LYS A 32 1.08 -9.70 18.70
CA LYS A 32 1.77 -10.93 18.27
C LYS A 32 2.30 -11.81 19.41
N ARG A 33 2.11 -11.44 20.70
CA ARG A 33 2.87 -12.01 21.83
C ARG A 33 4.37 -12.14 21.50
N GLY A 34 4.86 -11.23 20.64
CA GLY A 34 6.17 -11.27 20.03
C GLY A 34 7.10 -10.30 20.71
N HIS A 35 8.40 -10.58 20.67
CA HIS A 35 9.43 -9.72 21.24
C HIS A 35 9.96 -8.76 20.17
N ASP A 36 9.12 -7.84 19.68
CA ASP A 36 9.56 -6.80 18.74
C ASP A 36 10.48 -5.78 19.43
N TYR A 37 11.53 -5.34 18.73
CA TYR A 37 12.54 -4.41 19.22
C TYR A 37 11.97 -3.00 19.42
N GLY A 38 11.97 -2.56 20.69
CA GLY A 38 11.52 -1.23 21.09
C GLY A 38 10.00 -1.02 21.12
N GLY A 39 9.56 -0.01 21.87
CA GLY A 39 8.15 0.41 21.96
C GLY A 39 8.05 1.91 22.26
N ILE A 40 7.00 2.35 22.95
CA ILE A 40 6.73 3.78 23.22
C ILE A 40 7.85 4.53 23.93
N ARG A 41 8.80 3.85 24.57
CA ARG A 41 9.98 4.49 25.18
C ARG A 41 11.19 4.52 24.25
N THR A 42 11.36 3.50 23.42
CA THR A 42 12.59 3.31 22.64
C THR A 42 12.66 4.25 21.45
N TYR A 43 11.58 4.35 20.67
CA TYR A 43 11.57 5.17 19.44
C TYR A 43 11.64 6.68 19.71
N PRO A 44 10.96 7.25 20.73
CA PRO A 44 11.19 8.66 21.09
C PRO A 44 12.61 8.92 21.56
N LEU A 45 13.21 8.01 22.34
CA LEU A 45 14.60 8.16 22.78
C LEU A 45 15.56 8.13 21.60
N ILE A 46 15.31 7.31 20.58
CA ILE A 46 16.09 7.28 19.35
C ILE A 46 15.94 8.59 18.56
N ALA A 47 14.71 9.13 18.45
CA ALA A 47 14.47 10.40 17.77
C ALA A 47 15.14 11.57 18.53
N LEU A 48 15.04 11.61 19.85
CA LEU A 48 15.74 12.58 20.70
C LEU A 48 17.26 12.46 20.57
N PHE A 49 17.78 11.24 20.49
CA PHE A 49 19.21 11.00 20.26
C PHE A 49 19.67 11.56 18.91
N GLY A 50 18.86 11.41 17.86
CA GLY A 50 19.10 12.03 16.55
C GLY A 50 19.11 13.55 16.60
N ALA A 51 18.10 14.15 17.22
CA ALA A 51 18.03 15.61 17.40
C ALA A 51 19.22 16.14 18.22
N LEU A 52 19.60 15.43 19.27
CA LEU A 52 20.74 15.79 20.12
C LEU A 52 22.08 15.65 19.38
N ALA A 53 22.25 14.59 18.58
CA ALA A 53 23.44 14.42 17.75
C ALA A 53 23.59 15.56 16.74
N ALA A 54 22.49 16.00 16.11
CA ALA A 54 22.48 17.13 15.20
C ALA A 54 22.78 18.47 15.93
N PHE A 55 22.19 18.69 17.10
CA PHE A 55 22.47 19.87 17.91
C PHE A 55 23.95 19.98 18.34
N ILE A 56 24.54 18.88 18.82
CA ILE A 56 25.96 18.87 19.22
C ILE A 56 26.87 19.01 17.99
N SER A 57 26.46 18.47 16.84
CA SER A 57 27.18 18.63 15.57
C SER A 57 27.30 20.10 15.16
N ASP A 58 26.25 20.89 15.31
CA ASP A 58 26.27 22.33 15.02
C ASP A 58 27.13 23.12 16.03
N LEU A 59 27.13 22.71 17.29
CA LEU A 59 27.88 23.39 18.36
C LEU A 59 29.40 23.19 18.27
N TYR A 60 29.84 21.98 17.91
CA TYR A 60 31.25 21.60 18.02
C TYR A 60 31.86 21.20 16.68
N SER A 61 31.30 20.19 16.00
CA SER A 61 31.89 19.65 14.79
C SER A 61 30.94 18.72 14.02
N PRO A 62 30.92 18.79 12.67
CA PRO A 62 30.19 17.85 11.82
C PRO A 62 30.52 16.36 12.06
N PHE A 63 31.72 16.05 12.58
CA PHE A 63 32.13 14.67 12.86
C PHE A 63 31.31 14.02 13.99
N VAL A 64 30.66 14.83 14.85
CA VAL A 64 29.79 14.31 15.91
C VAL A 64 28.56 13.61 15.32
N LEU A 65 28.00 14.15 14.24
CA LEU A 65 26.85 13.53 13.56
C LEU A 65 27.22 12.15 13.00
N LEU A 66 28.42 12.04 12.40
CA LEU A 66 28.95 10.76 11.93
C LEU A 66 29.13 9.76 13.08
N GLY A 67 29.64 10.23 14.22
CA GLY A 67 29.74 9.43 15.45
C GLY A 67 28.37 8.95 15.95
N GLY A 68 27.35 9.81 15.93
CA GLY A 68 25.98 9.47 16.29
C GLY A 68 25.36 8.40 15.36
N ILE A 69 25.57 8.54 14.05
CA ILE A 69 25.13 7.56 13.04
C ILE A 69 25.80 6.20 13.26
N LEU A 70 27.11 6.19 13.51
CA LEU A 70 27.84 4.95 13.80
C LEU A 70 27.36 4.31 15.11
N MET A 71 27.14 5.11 16.16
CA MET A 71 26.69 4.63 17.46
C MET A 71 25.30 3.99 17.38
N ILE A 72 24.34 4.62 16.70
CA ILE A 72 23.02 4.01 16.53
C ILE A 72 23.08 2.74 15.67
N GLY A 73 23.95 2.72 14.65
CA GLY A 73 24.22 1.51 13.86
C GLY A 73 24.76 0.36 14.71
N VAL A 74 25.74 0.64 15.58
CA VAL A 74 26.29 -0.35 16.53
C VAL A 74 25.22 -0.84 17.51
N LEU A 75 24.41 0.06 18.08
CA LEU A 75 23.34 -0.33 19.01
C LEU A 75 22.31 -1.26 18.35
N ILE A 76 21.96 -0.99 17.09
CA ILE A 76 21.05 -1.83 16.30
C ILE A 76 21.68 -3.18 15.99
N ILE A 77 22.96 -3.22 15.62
CA ILE A 77 23.69 -4.47 15.37
C ILE A 77 23.77 -5.32 16.65
N VAL A 78 24.13 -4.71 17.78
CA VAL A 78 24.20 -5.40 19.09
C VAL A 78 22.83 -5.95 19.48
N ALA A 79 21.78 -5.15 19.29
CA ALA A 79 20.41 -5.58 19.53
C ALA A 79 20.02 -6.78 18.66
N TYR A 80 20.35 -6.73 17.37
CA TYR A 80 20.10 -7.82 16.42
C TYR A 80 20.79 -9.11 16.88
N PHE A 81 22.07 -9.04 17.26
CA PHE A 81 22.81 -10.22 17.72
C PHE A 81 22.29 -10.78 19.05
N GLN A 82 21.96 -9.94 20.03
CA GLN A 82 21.39 -10.41 21.30
C GLN A 82 20.04 -11.12 21.10
N MET A 83 19.21 -10.60 20.21
CA MET A 83 17.92 -11.22 19.90
C MET A 83 18.09 -12.52 19.11
N SER A 84 19.00 -12.54 18.13
CA SER A 84 19.29 -13.75 17.34
C SER A 84 19.90 -14.88 18.18
N ALA A 85 20.65 -14.57 19.24
CA ALA A 85 21.24 -15.57 20.13
C ALA A 85 20.23 -16.29 21.03
N THR A 86 19.00 -15.79 21.15
CA THR A 86 18.00 -16.30 22.11
C THR A 86 17.04 -17.34 21.50
N GLU A 87 17.36 -17.97 20.35
CA GLU A 87 16.49 -18.93 19.61
C GLU A 87 15.06 -18.43 19.29
N ARG A 88 14.78 -17.13 19.44
CA ARG A 88 13.46 -16.55 19.18
C ARG A 88 13.34 -16.22 17.70
N LYS A 89 12.98 -17.24 16.91
CA LYS A 89 12.68 -17.12 15.48
C LYS A 89 11.71 -15.95 15.23
N PHE A 90 12.11 -15.09 14.30
CA PHE A 90 11.40 -13.93 13.74
C PHE A 90 11.46 -12.60 14.51
N THR A 91 12.66 -12.04 14.66
CA THR A 91 12.81 -10.58 14.65
C THR A 91 12.90 -10.10 13.21
N GLY A 92 11.98 -9.22 12.80
CA GLY A 92 11.97 -8.71 11.43
C GLY A 92 12.87 -7.50 11.33
N VAL A 93 13.92 -7.57 10.48
CA VAL A 93 14.87 -6.50 10.08
C VAL A 93 14.21 -5.12 9.91
N THR A 94 12.91 -5.10 9.60
CA THR A 94 12.07 -3.90 9.54
C THR A 94 12.06 -3.06 10.82
N SER A 95 12.18 -3.67 12.01
CA SER A 95 12.15 -2.92 13.29
C SER A 95 13.47 -2.21 13.54
N GLU A 96 14.58 -2.86 13.18
CA GLU A 96 15.93 -2.30 13.19
C GLU A 96 16.03 -1.12 12.22
N VAL A 97 15.54 -1.29 10.99
CA VAL A 97 15.48 -0.22 9.98
C VAL A 97 14.57 0.92 10.44
N ALA A 98 13.43 0.63 11.07
CA ALA A 98 12.55 1.67 11.63
C ALA A 98 13.24 2.48 12.73
N GLY A 99 14.00 1.82 13.62
CA GLY A 99 14.82 2.50 14.62
C GLY A 99 15.84 3.42 13.97
N PHE A 100 16.56 2.94 12.95
CA PHE A 100 17.52 3.74 12.21
C PHE A 100 16.87 4.95 11.51
N LEU A 101 15.72 4.77 10.87
CA LEU A 101 14.98 5.88 10.24
C LEU A 101 14.44 6.88 11.27
N THR A 102 14.04 6.42 12.45
CA THR A 102 13.58 7.29 13.55
C THR A 102 14.68 8.22 14.04
N PHE A 103 15.94 7.76 14.02
CA PHE A 103 17.10 8.61 14.31
C PHE A 103 17.23 9.75 13.29
N PHE A 104 17.09 9.46 11.99
CA PHE A 104 17.11 10.49 10.95
C PHE A 104 15.92 11.45 11.03
N ILE A 105 14.73 10.97 11.42
CA ILE A 105 13.57 11.84 11.69
C ILE A 105 13.90 12.85 12.80
N GLY A 106 14.61 12.42 13.84
CA GLY A 106 15.12 13.31 14.90
C GLY A 106 16.07 14.39 14.36
N ILE A 107 17.00 14.01 13.48
CA ILE A 107 17.91 14.94 12.81
C ILE A 107 17.14 15.97 11.97
N LEU A 108 16.18 15.50 11.16
CA LEU A 108 15.36 16.36 10.30
C LEU A 108 14.50 17.34 11.11
N ALA A 109 13.91 16.87 12.21
CA ALA A 109 13.15 17.71 13.12
C ALA A 109 14.03 18.81 13.75
N TYR A 110 15.30 18.53 14.03
CA TYR A 110 16.25 19.52 14.53
C TYR A 110 16.58 20.60 13.49
N TYR A 111 16.85 20.23 12.24
CA TYR A 111 17.11 21.19 11.15
C TYR A 111 15.86 21.96 10.66
N GLY A 112 14.68 21.70 11.25
CA GLY A 112 13.44 22.41 10.92
C GLY A 112 12.70 21.88 9.70
N GLU A 113 13.12 20.74 9.14
CA GLU A 113 12.49 20.09 7.98
C GLU A 113 11.24 19.29 8.39
N PHE A 114 10.29 19.96 9.06
CA PHE A 114 9.14 19.32 9.72
C PHE A 114 8.25 18.57 8.73
N THR A 115 8.00 19.14 7.55
CA THR A 115 7.14 18.52 6.54
C THR A 115 7.68 17.15 6.15
N LEU A 116 8.97 17.07 5.86
CA LEU A 116 9.62 15.82 5.48
C LEU A 116 9.65 14.83 6.67
N ALA A 117 10.00 15.31 7.87
CA ALA A 117 10.03 14.49 9.08
C ALA A 117 8.65 13.88 9.40
N ILE A 118 7.57 14.67 9.33
CA ILE A 118 6.19 14.22 9.58
C ILE A 118 5.77 13.20 8.51
N VAL A 119 5.98 13.50 7.23
CA VAL A 119 5.61 12.59 6.13
C VAL A 119 6.33 11.26 6.28
N LEU A 120 7.64 11.26 6.52
CA LEU A 120 8.39 10.03 6.74
C LEU A 120 7.90 9.26 7.96
N ALA A 121 7.70 9.92 9.11
CA ALA A 121 7.22 9.27 10.32
C ALA A 121 5.84 8.61 10.12
N VAL A 122 4.91 9.31 9.46
CA VAL A 122 3.57 8.79 9.15
C VAL A 122 3.64 7.62 8.16
N VAL A 123 4.40 7.76 7.05
CA VAL A 123 4.56 6.69 6.05
C VAL A 123 5.19 5.45 6.67
N ILE A 124 6.26 5.61 7.47
CA ILE A 124 6.89 4.51 8.20
C ILE A 124 5.87 3.85 9.12
N THR A 125 5.14 4.63 9.93
CA THR A 125 4.12 4.10 10.85
C THR A 125 3.04 3.30 10.10
N ILE A 126 2.56 3.80 8.96
CA ILE A 126 1.57 3.11 8.11
C ILE A 126 2.14 1.81 7.54
N LEU A 127 3.36 1.82 6.98
CA LEU A 127 4.02 0.63 6.44
C LEU A 127 4.21 -0.44 7.51
N LEU A 128 4.62 -0.01 8.70
CA LEU A 128 4.83 -0.84 9.87
C LEU A 128 3.51 -1.48 10.35
N TYR A 129 2.44 -0.69 10.40
CA TYR A 129 1.09 -1.14 10.74
C TYR A 129 0.54 -2.16 9.72
N LEU A 130 0.74 -1.90 8.43
CA LEU A 130 0.25 -2.73 7.33
C LEU A 130 1.03 -4.06 7.16
N ARG A 131 2.16 -4.25 7.86
CA ARG A 131 3.01 -5.44 7.74
C ARG A 131 2.23 -6.77 7.80
N SER A 132 1.31 -6.91 8.77
CA SER A 132 0.55 -8.16 8.95
C SER A 132 -0.35 -8.44 7.74
N PHE A 133 -1.02 -7.41 7.24
CA PHE A 133 -1.90 -7.50 6.08
C PHE A 133 -1.12 -7.84 4.81
N LEU A 134 0.02 -7.19 4.57
CA LEU A 134 0.89 -7.48 3.44
C LEU A 134 1.43 -8.92 3.48
N HIS A 135 1.77 -9.41 4.68
CA HIS A 135 2.25 -10.78 4.84
C HIS A 135 1.17 -11.82 4.58
N HIS A 136 -0.03 -11.67 5.18
CA HIS A 136 -1.16 -12.57 4.92
C HIS A 136 -1.63 -12.52 3.47
N PHE A 137 -1.55 -11.35 2.83
CA PHE A 137 -1.84 -11.22 1.40
C PHE A 137 -0.82 -12.03 0.58
N ALA A 138 0.47 -11.88 0.87
CA ALA A 138 1.53 -12.64 0.20
C ALA A 138 1.41 -14.15 0.40
N GLU A 139 1.09 -14.61 1.61
CA GLU A 139 0.87 -16.05 1.91
C GLU A 139 -0.30 -16.65 1.14
N LYS A 140 -1.33 -15.85 0.83
CA LYS A 140 -2.49 -16.30 0.07
C LYS A 140 -2.21 -16.37 -1.43
N LEU A 141 -1.16 -15.75 -1.94
CA LEU A 141 -0.85 -15.74 -3.37
C LEU A 141 -0.20 -17.04 -3.81
N ASN A 142 -0.77 -17.67 -4.84
CA ASN A 142 -0.14 -18.80 -5.49
C ASN A 142 1.03 -18.31 -6.38
N PRO A 143 2.03 -19.17 -6.70
CA PRO A 143 3.15 -18.77 -7.56
C PRO A 143 2.73 -18.20 -8.93
N GLY A 144 1.66 -18.75 -9.52
CA GLY A 144 1.10 -18.22 -10.77
C GLY A 144 0.53 -16.80 -10.63
N GLU A 145 -0.20 -16.54 -9.55
CA GLU A 145 -0.81 -15.24 -9.26
C GLU A 145 0.25 -14.17 -8.95
N MET A 146 1.36 -14.57 -8.31
CA MET A 146 2.51 -13.68 -8.09
C MET A 146 3.14 -13.27 -9.42
N SER A 147 3.27 -14.21 -10.37
CA SER A 147 3.74 -13.89 -11.73
C SER A 147 2.81 -12.90 -12.42
N ASP A 148 1.49 -13.07 -12.31
CA ASP A 148 0.52 -12.17 -12.94
C ASP A 148 0.50 -10.78 -12.27
N THR A 149 0.66 -10.73 -10.94
CA THR A 149 0.82 -9.48 -10.19
C THR A 149 2.09 -8.73 -10.62
N LEU A 150 3.21 -9.45 -10.78
CA LEU A 150 4.48 -8.89 -11.26
C LEU A 150 4.35 -8.39 -12.70
N LYS A 151 3.70 -9.13 -13.60
CA LYS A 151 3.45 -8.69 -14.98
C LYS A 151 2.60 -7.42 -14.98
N PHE A 152 1.53 -7.38 -14.19
CA PHE A 152 0.71 -6.17 -14.06
C PHE A 152 1.53 -4.99 -13.54
N ALA A 153 2.36 -5.19 -12.52
CA ALA A 153 3.27 -4.16 -12.00
C ALA A 153 4.27 -3.66 -13.05
N VAL A 154 4.83 -4.56 -13.87
CA VAL A 154 5.71 -4.17 -15.00
C VAL A 154 4.94 -3.35 -16.02
N VAL A 155 3.74 -3.78 -16.42
CA VAL A 155 2.91 -3.05 -17.38
C VAL A 155 2.53 -1.66 -16.85
N ALA A 156 2.20 -1.54 -15.58
CA ALA A 156 1.72 -0.31 -14.94
C ALA A 156 2.84 0.67 -14.52
N PHE A 157 3.93 0.18 -13.93
CA PHE A 157 4.96 1.03 -13.31
C PHE A 157 6.27 1.08 -14.09
N VAL A 158 6.49 0.17 -15.05
CA VAL A 158 7.73 0.15 -15.86
C VAL A 158 7.42 0.58 -17.29
N ILE A 159 6.43 -0.02 -17.94
CA ILE A 159 6.13 0.26 -19.36
C ILE A 159 5.39 1.58 -19.52
N LEU A 160 4.29 1.80 -18.78
CA LEU A 160 3.48 3.01 -18.89
C LEU A 160 4.27 4.33 -18.81
N PRO A 161 5.15 4.58 -17.81
CA PRO A 161 5.89 5.84 -17.73
C PRO A 161 6.90 6.04 -18.87
N PHE A 162 7.27 4.95 -19.55
CA PHE A 162 8.20 5.02 -20.68
C PHE A 162 7.50 5.30 -22.02
N LEU A 163 6.16 5.25 -22.06
CA LEU A 163 5.41 5.48 -23.27
C LEU A 163 5.23 6.98 -23.56
N PRO A 164 5.45 7.41 -24.82
CA PRO A 164 5.32 8.80 -25.19
C PRO A 164 3.85 9.23 -25.18
N ASP A 165 3.58 10.35 -24.51
CA ASP A 165 2.26 10.98 -24.48
C ASP A 165 2.08 11.91 -25.69
N ARG A 166 1.94 11.31 -26.87
CA ARG A 166 1.65 12.03 -28.12
C ARG A 166 0.89 11.14 -29.09
N GLY A 167 0.02 11.77 -29.89
CA GLY A 167 -0.69 11.06 -30.97
C GLY A 167 0.25 10.62 -32.10
N PHE A 168 0.09 9.39 -32.56
CA PHE A 168 0.73 8.80 -33.73
C PHE A 168 -0.33 8.46 -34.80
N GLY A 169 0.10 8.43 -36.06
CA GLY A 169 -0.74 8.09 -37.21
C GLY A 169 -1.50 9.29 -37.83
N PRO A 170 -2.25 9.06 -38.92
CA PRO A 170 -3.07 10.09 -39.54
C PRO A 170 -4.05 10.69 -38.54
N HIS A 171 -4.10 12.01 -38.43
CA HIS A 171 -4.89 12.77 -37.46
C HIS A 171 -4.54 12.55 -35.97
N GLY A 172 -3.43 11.87 -35.64
CA GLY A 172 -2.99 11.70 -34.24
C GLY A 172 -3.93 10.84 -33.38
N ILE A 173 -4.74 9.98 -34.00
CA ILE A 173 -5.82 9.21 -33.36
C ILE A 173 -5.27 8.24 -32.29
N PHE A 174 -4.04 7.73 -32.46
CA PHE A 174 -3.46 6.74 -31.55
C PHE A 174 -2.45 7.39 -30.61
N ASN A 175 -2.80 7.57 -29.33
CA ASN A 175 -1.85 7.95 -28.30
C ASN A 175 -1.40 6.69 -27.52
N PRO A 176 -0.11 6.28 -27.60
CA PRO A 176 0.40 5.10 -26.90
C PRO A 176 0.23 5.19 -25.39
N TYR A 177 0.49 6.34 -24.78
CA TYR A 177 0.34 6.55 -23.35
C TYR A 177 -1.11 6.35 -22.92
N VAL A 178 -2.06 7.04 -23.57
CA VAL A 178 -3.50 6.95 -23.24
C VAL A 178 -4.04 5.54 -23.49
N THR A 179 -3.65 4.91 -24.60
CA THR A 179 -4.09 3.55 -24.92
C THR A 179 -3.58 2.55 -23.89
N TRP A 180 -2.31 2.69 -23.48
CA TRP A 180 -1.72 1.80 -22.48
C TRP A 180 -2.27 2.06 -21.08
N LEU A 181 -2.58 3.32 -20.78
CA LEU A 181 -3.29 3.70 -19.57
C LEU A 181 -4.65 2.98 -19.50
N MET A 182 -5.38 2.81 -20.62
CA MET A 182 -6.57 1.95 -20.64
C MET A 182 -6.26 0.51 -20.22
N VAL A 183 -5.19 -0.08 -20.75
CA VAL A 183 -4.77 -1.46 -20.39
C VAL A 183 -4.50 -1.58 -18.89
N VAL A 184 -3.84 -0.59 -18.30
CA VAL A 184 -3.55 -0.53 -16.87
C VAL A 184 -4.84 -0.38 -16.05
N PHE A 185 -5.78 0.47 -16.46
CA PHE A 185 -7.06 0.64 -15.76
C PHE A 185 -7.93 -0.62 -15.83
N ILE A 186 -8.12 -1.17 -17.02
CA ILE A 186 -8.90 -2.39 -17.28
C ILE A 186 -8.34 -3.54 -16.44
N SER A 187 -7.02 -3.74 -16.45
CA SER A 187 -6.35 -4.78 -15.67
C SER A 187 -6.38 -4.49 -14.17
N GLY A 188 -6.28 -3.22 -13.78
CA GLY A 188 -6.29 -2.76 -12.39
C GLY A 188 -7.64 -2.99 -11.71
N ILE A 189 -8.75 -2.69 -12.39
CA ILE A 189 -10.11 -2.98 -11.89
C ILE A 189 -10.27 -4.49 -11.70
N GLY A 190 -9.81 -5.30 -12.66
CA GLY A 190 -9.81 -6.76 -12.55
C GLY A 190 -8.95 -7.27 -11.39
N PHE A 191 -7.76 -6.69 -11.19
CA PHE A 191 -6.87 -7.03 -10.08
C PHE A 191 -7.48 -6.69 -8.71
N VAL A 192 -8.13 -5.52 -8.59
CA VAL A 192 -8.86 -5.13 -7.38
C VAL A 192 -10.05 -6.08 -7.12
N GLY A 193 -10.80 -6.43 -8.16
CA GLY A 193 -11.88 -7.42 -8.06
C GLY A 193 -11.36 -8.79 -7.59
N TYR A 194 -10.20 -9.19 -8.08
CA TYR A 194 -9.52 -10.41 -7.65
C TYR A 194 -9.10 -10.37 -6.17
N ILE A 195 -8.49 -9.26 -5.71
CA ILE A 195 -8.15 -9.06 -4.29
C ILE A 195 -9.40 -9.17 -3.42
N PHE A 196 -10.50 -8.51 -3.81
CA PHE A 196 -11.76 -8.58 -3.08
C PHE A 196 -12.31 -10.00 -3.02
N MET A 197 -12.29 -10.75 -4.13
CA MET A 197 -12.70 -12.16 -4.14
C MET A 197 -11.87 -12.99 -3.16
N LYS A 198 -10.56 -12.75 -3.07
CA LYS A 198 -9.65 -13.50 -2.19
C LYS A 198 -9.81 -13.15 -0.70
N TRP A 199 -10.21 -11.92 -0.36
CA TRP A 199 -10.47 -11.53 1.03
C TRP A 199 -11.86 -11.91 1.51
N PHE A 200 -12.89 -11.69 0.71
CA PHE A 200 -14.26 -12.00 1.09
C PHE A 200 -14.55 -13.50 1.01
N GLY A 201 -13.79 -14.27 0.22
CA GLY A 201 -14.00 -15.70 0.02
C GLY A 201 -15.30 -15.99 -0.74
N GLU A 202 -15.65 -17.27 -0.89
CA GLU A 202 -16.92 -17.71 -1.50
C GLU A 202 -18.14 -17.44 -0.59
N LYS A 203 -18.28 -16.21 -0.05
CA LYS A 203 -19.42 -15.79 0.77
C LYS A 203 -20.64 -15.55 -0.11
N GLY A 204 -21.23 -16.64 -0.59
CA GLY A 204 -22.48 -16.66 -1.36
C GLY A 204 -22.31 -16.42 -2.86
N VAL A 205 -23.19 -17.06 -3.64
CA VAL A 205 -23.17 -17.04 -5.12
C VAL A 205 -23.34 -15.63 -5.69
N MET A 206 -24.10 -14.77 -5.01
CA MET A 206 -24.36 -13.39 -5.42
C MET A 206 -23.10 -12.52 -5.34
N LEU A 207 -22.36 -12.59 -4.22
CA LEU A 207 -21.11 -11.85 -4.05
C LEU A 207 -20.03 -12.35 -5.01
N ALA A 208 -19.97 -13.66 -5.25
CA ALA A 208 -19.10 -14.26 -6.24
C ALA A 208 -19.45 -13.81 -7.67
N GLY A 209 -20.73 -13.60 -7.99
CA GLY A 209 -21.18 -13.01 -9.25
C GLY A 209 -20.73 -11.57 -9.41
N ILE A 210 -20.88 -10.75 -8.36
CA ILE A 210 -20.46 -9.35 -8.36
C ILE A 210 -18.95 -9.22 -8.55
N LEU A 211 -18.18 -9.89 -7.69
CA LEU A 211 -16.72 -9.83 -7.70
C LEU A 211 -16.15 -10.51 -8.95
N GLY A 212 -16.76 -11.60 -9.40
CA GLY A 212 -16.43 -12.25 -10.66
C GLY A 212 -16.71 -11.37 -11.87
N GLY A 213 -17.81 -10.63 -11.88
CA GLY A 213 -18.16 -9.68 -12.95
C GLY A 213 -17.16 -8.53 -13.08
N LEU A 214 -16.63 -8.03 -11.95
CA LEU A 214 -15.55 -7.02 -11.95
C LEU A 214 -14.27 -7.54 -12.64
N ILE A 215 -13.94 -8.82 -12.44
CA ILE A 215 -12.76 -9.46 -13.03
C ILE A 215 -13.03 -9.82 -14.49
N SER A 216 -14.05 -10.65 -14.73
CA SER A 216 -14.48 -11.14 -16.04
C SER A 216 -15.91 -11.68 -15.99
N SER A 217 -16.86 -10.97 -16.60
CA SER A 217 -18.24 -11.41 -16.75
C SER A 217 -18.34 -12.73 -17.54
N THR A 218 -17.51 -12.92 -18.57
CA THR A 218 -17.48 -14.16 -19.37
C THR A 218 -17.05 -15.36 -18.56
N ALA A 219 -15.96 -15.24 -17.78
CA ALA A 219 -15.49 -16.33 -16.92
C ALA A 219 -16.51 -16.66 -15.83
N THR A 220 -17.14 -15.64 -15.24
CA THR A 220 -18.17 -15.79 -14.21
C THR A 220 -19.42 -16.48 -14.77
N THR A 221 -19.88 -16.04 -15.95
CA THR A 221 -21.00 -16.65 -16.66
C THR A 221 -20.73 -18.11 -16.99
N SER A 222 -19.54 -18.40 -17.54
CA SER A 222 -19.13 -19.77 -17.87
C SER A 222 -19.04 -20.66 -16.62
N SER A 223 -18.43 -20.16 -15.55
CA SER A 223 -18.29 -20.88 -14.27
C SER A 223 -19.65 -21.20 -13.65
N PHE A 224 -20.56 -20.23 -13.59
CA PHE A 224 -21.90 -20.43 -13.06
C PHE A 224 -22.78 -21.31 -13.96
N ALA A 225 -22.62 -21.24 -15.28
CA ALA A 225 -23.30 -22.14 -16.23
C ALA A 225 -22.80 -23.59 -16.11
N LEU A 226 -21.51 -23.81 -15.82
CA LEU A 226 -20.98 -25.15 -15.55
C LEU A 226 -21.46 -25.68 -14.20
N ARG A 227 -21.54 -24.80 -13.19
CA ARG A 227 -22.01 -25.16 -11.84
C ARG A 227 -23.50 -25.48 -11.81
N SER A 228 -24.32 -24.79 -12.60
CA SER A 228 -25.77 -25.06 -12.68
C SER A 228 -26.09 -26.47 -13.19
N LYS A 229 -25.23 -27.05 -14.04
CA LYS A 229 -25.37 -28.44 -14.48
C LYS A 229 -25.19 -29.46 -13.36
N LYS A 230 -24.54 -29.08 -12.24
CA LYS A 230 -24.29 -29.96 -11.09
C LYS A 230 -25.31 -29.75 -9.96
N GLU A 231 -25.88 -28.56 -9.82
CA GLU A 231 -26.86 -28.21 -8.79
C GLU A 231 -28.31 -28.42 -9.28
N ASN A 232 -28.89 -29.59 -9.00
CA ASN A 232 -30.18 -30.02 -9.58
C ASN A 232 -31.44 -29.38 -8.96
N LYS A 233 -31.33 -28.51 -7.93
CA LYS A 233 -32.50 -27.99 -7.19
C LYS A 233 -32.53 -26.48 -6.89
N ASN A 234 -31.46 -25.71 -7.13
CA ASN A 234 -31.51 -24.26 -6.86
C ASN A 234 -30.53 -23.44 -7.73
N TYR A 235 -30.85 -23.27 -9.01
CA TYR A 235 -30.04 -22.49 -9.96
C TYR A 235 -30.29 -20.97 -9.90
N LEU A 236 -31.34 -20.53 -9.20
CA LEU A 236 -31.73 -19.11 -9.13
C LEU A 236 -30.57 -18.21 -8.64
N PRO A 237 -29.83 -18.57 -7.57
CA PRO A 237 -28.69 -17.78 -7.12
C PRO A 237 -27.57 -17.66 -8.17
N LEU A 238 -27.36 -18.71 -8.98
CA LEU A 238 -26.35 -18.71 -10.05
C LEU A 238 -26.78 -17.77 -11.19
N VAL A 239 -28.06 -17.81 -11.57
CA VAL A 239 -28.63 -16.89 -12.58
C VAL A 239 -28.53 -15.44 -12.12
N MET A 240 -28.93 -15.16 -10.88
CA MET A 240 -28.79 -13.82 -10.28
C MET A 240 -27.32 -13.38 -10.25
N GLY A 241 -26.40 -14.30 -9.92
CA GLY A 241 -24.97 -14.03 -9.96
C GLY A 241 -24.47 -13.65 -11.36
N VAL A 242 -24.96 -14.30 -12.43
CA VAL A 242 -24.63 -13.95 -13.82
C VAL A 242 -25.20 -12.60 -14.22
N VAL A 243 -26.47 -12.35 -13.88
CA VAL A 243 -27.13 -11.07 -14.18
C VAL A 243 -26.39 -9.90 -13.53
N LEU A 244 -26.04 -10.03 -12.25
CA LEU A 244 -25.25 -9.03 -11.53
C LEU A 244 -23.86 -8.86 -12.14
N ALA A 245 -23.19 -9.97 -12.50
CA ALA A 245 -21.89 -9.91 -13.16
C ALA A 245 -21.95 -9.12 -14.48
N ASN A 246 -23.05 -9.24 -15.22
CA ASN A 246 -23.26 -8.51 -16.47
C ASN A 246 -23.63 -7.05 -16.22
N GLY A 247 -24.49 -6.75 -15.25
CA GLY A 247 -24.83 -5.37 -14.87
C GLY A 247 -23.61 -4.55 -14.45
N ILE A 248 -22.68 -5.18 -13.73
CA ILE A 248 -21.42 -4.55 -13.28
C ILE A 248 -20.50 -4.17 -14.42
N MET A 249 -20.56 -4.86 -15.56
CA MET A 249 -19.76 -4.51 -16.74
C MET A 249 -20.02 -3.06 -17.17
N PHE A 250 -21.27 -2.60 -17.12
CA PHE A 250 -21.63 -1.24 -17.49
C PHE A 250 -21.08 -0.21 -16.49
N MET A 251 -21.14 -0.49 -15.19
CA MET A 251 -20.49 0.35 -14.18
C MET A 251 -18.97 0.44 -14.40
N ARG A 252 -18.33 -0.69 -14.71
CA ARG A 252 -16.90 -0.74 -15.00
C ARG A 252 -16.55 0.13 -16.21
N ILE A 253 -17.28 0.03 -17.31
CA ILE A 253 -17.07 0.86 -18.51
C ILE A 253 -17.22 2.36 -18.17
N LEU A 254 -18.22 2.73 -17.37
CA LEU A 254 -18.40 4.12 -16.95
C LEU A 254 -17.21 4.66 -16.15
N ILE A 255 -16.65 3.86 -15.24
CA ILE A 255 -15.46 4.23 -14.47
C ILE A 255 -14.25 4.39 -15.39
N GLU A 256 -14.04 3.46 -16.33
CA GLU A 256 -12.94 3.52 -17.29
C GLU A 256 -13.04 4.80 -18.15
N VAL A 257 -14.21 5.07 -18.73
CA VAL A 257 -14.42 6.28 -19.54
C VAL A 257 -14.26 7.55 -18.72
N PHE A 258 -14.79 7.61 -17.50
CA PHE A 258 -14.66 8.79 -16.63
C PHE A 258 -13.21 9.20 -16.38
N VAL A 259 -12.34 8.22 -16.13
CA VAL A 259 -10.94 8.49 -15.80
C VAL A 259 -10.14 8.89 -17.05
N ILE A 260 -10.44 8.29 -18.20
CA ILE A 260 -9.67 8.52 -19.43
C ILE A 260 -10.16 9.77 -20.18
N ASN A 261 -11.47 9.96 -20.28
CA ASN A 261 -12.07 11.06 -21.03
C ASN A 261 -13.40 11.51 -20.39
N GLN A 262 -13.32 12.57 -19.60
CA GLN A 262 -14.46 13.17 -18.91
C GLN A 262 -15.50 13.77 -19.85
N GLU A 263 -15.13 14.20 -21.06
CA GLU A 263 -16.09 14.72 -22.03
C GLU A 263 -16.96 13.58 -22.58
N LEU A 264 -16.35 12.45 -22.93
CA LEU A 264 -17.05 11.28 -23.45
C LEU A 264 -17.96 10.63 -22.40
N PHE A 265 -17.58 10.72 -21.12
CA PHE A 265 -18.35 10.19 -20.01
C PHE A 265 -19.81 10.66 -20.02
N TRP A 266 -20.05 11.96 -20.24
CA TRP A 266 -21.41 12.50 -20.23
C TRP A 266 -22.29 11.98 -21.38
N TYR A 267 -21.69 11.69 -22.53
CA TYR A 267 -22.41 11.09 -23.67
C TYR A 267 -22.79 9.62 -23.42
N VAL A 268 -21.94 8.89 -22.69
CA VAL A 268 -22.09 7.45 -22.47
C VAL A 268 -22.81 7.13 -21.15
N LEU A 269 -22.92 8.11 -20.24
CA LEU A 269 -23.55 7.97 -18.93
C LEU A 269 -24.98 7.45 -19.02
N ILE A 270 -25.82 8.10 -19.83
CA ILE A 270 -27.24 7.74 -19.93
C ILE A 270 -27.43 6.36 -20.57
N PRO A 271 -26.86 6.06 -21.75
CA PRO A 271 -27.00 4.73 -22.36
C PRO A 271 -26.51 3.59 -21.47
N MET A 272 -25.35 3.72 -20.82
CA MET A 272 -24.80 2.65 -19.99
C MET A 272 -25.56 2.47 -18.69
N SER A 273 -26.05 3.57 -18.08
CA SER A 273 -26.87 3.48 -16.88
C SER A 273 -28.22 2.80 -17.15
N VAL A 274 -28.84 3.10 -18.30
CA VAL A 274 -30.08 2.43 -18.73
C VAL A 274 -29.84 0.94 -18.96
N LEU A 275 -28.77 0.57 -19.66
CA LEU A 275 -28.40 -0.84 -19.87
C LEU A 275 -28.12 -1.58 -18.54
N ALA A 276 -27.49 -0.90 -17.58
CA ALA A 276 -27.24 -1.46 -16.25
C ALA A 276 -28.52 -1.73 -15.44
N VAL A 277 -29.55 -0.89 -15.60
CA VAL A 277 -30.84 -1.05 -14.89
C VAL A 277 -31.74 -2.09 -15.56
N ILE A 278 -31.66 -2.24 -16.89
CA ILE A 278 -32.43 -3.23 -17.63
C ILE A 278 -31.91 -4.66 -17.40
N THR A 279 -30.61 -4.80 -17.18
CA THR A 279 -29.93 -6.09 -16.96
C THR A 279 -30.21 -6.61 -15.56
#